data_AF-A0A371WIA5-F1
#
_entry.id   AF-A0A371WIA5-F1
#
_cell.length_a   1.000
_cell.length_b   1.000
_cell.length_c   1.000
_cell.angle_alpha   90.00
_cell.angle_beta   90.00
_cell.angle_gamma   90.00
#
_symmetry.space_group_name_H-M   'P 1'
#
loop_
_entity.id
_entity.type
_entity.pdbx_description
1 polymer ?
#
loop_
_entity_poly.entity_id
_entity_poly.type
_entity_poly.pdbx_seq_one_letter_code
_entity_poly.pdbx_strand_id
1 'polypeptide(L)' 'MTTNSLASKINEWRRYRASVRELSKLTDRELADVGVSRGSIEFVSRKAARASFRG' A
#
# COMPACT_ATOMS: atom_id res chain seq x y z
N MET A 1 18.07 22.67 1.81
CA MET A 1 17.39 22.21 0.58
C MET A 1 16.71 20.87 0.86
N THR A 2 15.44 20.74 0.45
CA THR A 2 14.46 19.71 0.85
C THR A 2 14.71 18.32 0.23
N THR A 3 15.84 17.67 0.50
CA THR A 3 16.16 16.35 -0.07
C THR A 3 15.32 15.20 0.51
N ASN A 4 14.72 15.39 1.69
CA ASN A 4 13.96 14.34 2.39
C ASN A 4 12.61 14.01 1.71
N SER A 5 12.14 14.81 0.75
CA SER A 5 10.82 14.65 0.12
C SER A 5 10.80 13.65 -1.04
N LEU A 6 11.86 13.59 -1.84
CA LEU A 6 11.93 12.68 -2.99
C LEU A 6 12.17 11.24 -2.57
N ALA A 7 13.12 11.01 -1.66
CA ALA A 7 13.39 9.68 -1.10
C ALA A 7 12.14 9.12 -0.39
N SER A 8 11.44 9.97 0.38
CA SER A 8 10.19 9.60 1.04
C SER A 8 9.08 9.24 0.04
N LYS A 9 8.91 10.03 -1.04
CA LYS A 9 7.94 9.73 -2.12
C LYS A 9 8.27 8.41 -2.84
N ILE A 10 9.55 8.14 -3.12
CA ILE A 10 9.98 6.88 -3.75
C ILE A 10 9.68 5.70 -2.82
N ASN A 11 9.95 5.85 -1.52
CA ASN A 11 9.67 4.82 -0.53
C ASN A 11 8.16 4.56 -0.38
N GLU A 12 7.33 5.60 -0.35
CA GLU A 12 5.86 5.50 -0.36
C GLU A 12 5.38 4.74 -1.62
N TRP A 13 5.89 5.10 -2.79
CA TRP A 13 5.54 4.41 -4.05
C TRP A 13 5.96 2.93 -4.06
N ARG A 14 7.16 2.62 -3.57
CA ARG A 14 7.64 1.22 -3.45
C ARG A 14 6.73 0.40 -2.54
N ARG A 15 6.35 0.94 -1.39
CA ARG A 15 5.44 0.27 -0.43
C ARG A 15 4.06 0.07 -1.04
N TYR A 16 3.49 1.09 -1.65
CA TYR A 16 2.21 1.00 -2.37
C TYR A 16 2.22 -0.16 -3.37
N ARG A 17 3.24 -0.21 -4.22
CA ARG A 17 3.38 -1.23 -5.25
C ARG A 17 3.56 -2.63 -4.69
N ALA A 18 4.30 -2.78 -3.59
CA ALA A 18 4.44 -4.05 -2.91
C ALA A 18 3.09 -4.53 -2.35
N SER A 19 2.35 -3.66 -1.64
CA SER A 19 1.04 -3.99 -1.09
C SER A 19 0.02 -4.39 -2.16
N VAL A 20 -0.06 -3.62 -3.26
CA VAL A 20 -0.94 -3.98 -4.39
C VAL A 20 -0.55 -5.32 -4.97
N ARG A 21 0.75 -5.58 -5.16
CA ARG A 21 1.22 -6.85 -5.74
C ARG A 21 0.87 -8.04 -4.84
N GLU A 22 1.09 -7.93 -3.54
CA GLU A 22 0.83 -9.04 -2.62
C GLU A 22 -0.68 -9.26 -2.43
N LEU A 23 -1.48 -8.20 -2.26
CA LEU A 23 -2.95 -8.34 -2.18
C LEU A 23 -3.57 -8.87 -3.47
N SER A 24 -3.08 -8.45 -4.65
CA SER A 24 -3.62 -8.92 -5.92
C SER A 24 -3.36 -10.41 -6.18
N LYS A 25 -2.39 -11.03 -5.50
CA LYS A 25 -2.15 -12.48 -5.57
C LYS A 25 -3.16 -13.28 -4.75
N LEU A 26 -3.78 -12.66 -3.74
CA LEU A 26 -4.75 -13.32 -2.89
C LEU A 26 -6.04 -13.59 -3.66
N THR A 27 -6.68 -14.71 -3.33
CA THR A 27 -8.02 -15.06 -3.76
C THR A 27 -9.07 -14.16 -3.09
N ASP A 28 -10.29 -14.14 -3.63
CA ASP A 28 -11.36 -13.31 -3.05
C ASP A 28 -11.72 -13.74 -1.61
N ARG A 29 -11.54 -15.02 -1.28
CA ARG A 29 -11.72 -15.54 0.07
C ARG A 29 -10.63 -15.05 1.02
N GLU A 30 -9.36 -15.18 0.64
CA GLU A 30 -8.25 -14.70 1.47
C GLU A 30 -8.30 -13.17 1.68
N LEU A 31 -8.75 -12.43 0.65
CA LEU A 31 -9.02 -11.01 0.77
C LEU A 31 -10.17 -10.73 1.76
N ALA A 32 -11.26 -11.50 1.68
CA ALA A 32 -12.38 -11.38 2.63
C ALA A 32 -11.96 -11.72 4.07
N ASP A 33 -11.10 -12.72 4.26
CA ASP A 33 -10.59 -13.13 5.58
C ASP A 33 -9.78 -12.00 6.26
N VAL A 34 -9.12 -11.14 5.47
CA VAL A 34 -8.41 -9.94 5.97
C VAL A 34 -9.26 -8.66 5.90
N GLY A 35 -10.54 -8.77 5.52
CA GLY A 35 -11.48 -7.65 5.44
C GLY A 35 -11.22 -6.68 4.28
N VAL A 36 -10.58 -7.15 3.19
CA VAL A 36 -10.31 -6.36 1.98
C VAL A 36 -11.17 -6.87 0.84
N SER A 37 -11.76 -5.96 0.05
CA SER A 37 -12.37 -6.31 -1.23
C SER A 37 -11.38 -6.06 -2.38
N ARG A 38 -11.41 -6.86 -3.44
CA ARG A 38 -10.51 -6.71 -4.60
C ARG A 38 -10.55 -5.29 -5.19
N GLY A 39 -11.73 -4.66 -5.28
CA GLY A 39 -11.87 -3.28 -5.75
C GLY A 39 -11.29 -2.21 -4.81
N SER A 40 -11.05 -2.56 -3.54
CA SER A 40 -10.51 -1.65 -2.53
C SER A 40 -8.98 -1.74 -2.36
N ILE A 41 -8.32 -2.71 -3.03
CA ILE A 41 -6.88 -2.97 -2.90
C ILE A 41 -6.04 -1.71 -3.12
N GLU A 42 -6.34 -0.93 -4.17
CA GLU A 42 -5.59 0.30 -4.47
C GLU A 42 -5.75 1.36 -3.38
N PHE A 43 -6.98 1.53 -2.88
CA PHE A 43 -7.29 2.51 -1.84
C PHE A 43 -6.59 2.16 -0.52
N VAL A 44 -6.71 0.90 -0.07
CA VAL A 44 -6.10 0.41 1.17
C VAL A 44 -4.57 0.45 1.07
N SER A 45 -3.99 0.01 -0.06
CA SER A 45 -2.55 0.04 -0.28
C SER A 45 -1.99 1.46 -0.24
N ARG A 46 -2.71 2.44 -0.81
CA ARG A 46 -2.31 3.85 -0.79
C ARG A 46 -2.39 4.44 0.62
N LYS A 47 -3.42 4.08 1.38
CA LYS A 47 -3.56 4.48 2.78
C LYS A 47 -2.43 3.89 3.64
N ALA A 48 -2.11 2.62 3.46
CA ALA A 48 -1.03 1.93 4.17
C ALA A 48 0.35 2.55 3.87
N ALA A 49 0.64 2.84 2.59
CA ALA A 49 1.89 3.46 2.18
C ALA A 49 2.14 4.83 2.85
N ARG A 50 1.07 5.59 3.09
CA ARG A 50 1.11 6.91 3.76
C ARG A 50 1.19 6.83 5.28
N ALA A 51 0.56 5.82 5.89
CA ALA A 51 0.50 5.67 7.34
C ALA A 51 1.87 5.36 7.96
N SER A 52 2.74 4.63 7.26
CA SER A 52 4.07 4.25 7.72
C SER A 52 5.10 5.40 7.84
N PHE A 53 4.67 6.66 7.77
CA PHE A 53 5.49 7.85 8.06
C PHE A 53 5.05 8.59 9.34
N ARG A 54 3.96 8.15 9.99
CA ARG A 54 3.53 8.71 11.28
C ARG A 54 4.25 7.96 12.41
N GLY A 55 5.55 8.23 12.54
CA GLY A 55 6.42 7.76 13.63
C GLY A 55 7.34 8.89 14.03
#